data_AF-I0WZV9-F1
#
_entry.id   AF-I0WZV9-F1
#
_cell.length_a   1.000
_cell.length_b   1.000
_cell.length_c   1.000
_cell.angle_alpha   90.00
_cell.angle_beta   90.00
_cell.angle_gamma   90.00
#
_symmetry.space_group_name_H-M   'P 1'
#
loop_
_entity.id
_entity.type
_entity.pdbx_description
1 polymer ?
#
loop_
_entity_poly.entity_id
_entity_poly.type
_entity_poly.pdbx_seq_one_letter_code
_entity_poly.pdbx_strand_id
1 'polypeptide(L)'
;MVLRIFGLSFAVTVISLIIAAIYGGPQAVLLVVILSILEISLSFDNAVINATVLRRMSEFWQKIFLTVGIVIAVFGMRLVFPLVIVWLASGLGPVAALDLALNPPADGAAYFPDGGASYETLLTDAHPQIAAFGGMFLLMLFLGFILEEREITWLSWLEKPLARAGKLDQLAVIIAGALLLITAAYIAPEDTVSTVMIAGVLGMVTYIAVNGLGEL
;
A
#
# COMPACT_ATOMS: atom_id res chain seq x y z
N MET A 1 -24.27 16.71 -21.37
CA MET A 1 -22.80 16.50 -21.39
C MET A 1 -22.34 15.71 -20.18
N VAL A 2 -22.66 16.16 -18.95
CA VAL A 2 -22.29 15.48 -17.68
C VAL A 2 -22.78 14.03 -17.63
N LEU A 3 -24.08 13.76 -17.84
CA LEU A 3 -24.63 12.40 -17.83
C LEU A 3 -24.05 11.46 -18.89
N ARG A 4 -23.53 11.99 -20.00
CA ARG A 4 -22.92 11.16 -21.06
C ARG A 4 -21.50 10.71 -20.71
N ILE A 5 -20.81 11.50 -19.88
CA ILE A 5 -19.43 11.22 -19.44
C ILE A 5 -19.45 10.45 -18.11
N PHE A 6 -20.27 10.87 -17.16
CA PHE A 6 -20.32 10.33 -15.80
C PHE A 6 -21.50 9.40 -15.53
N GLY A 7 -22.35 9.11 -16.53
CA GLY A 7 -23.55 8.29 -16.33
C GLY A 7 -23.25 6.91 -15.76
N LEU A 8 -22.18 6.26 -16.25
CA LEU A 8 -21.71 4.98 -15.71
C LEU A 8 -21.22 5.12 -14.26
N SER A 9 -20.45 6.18 -13.96
CA SER A 9 -19.97 6.45 -12.60
C SER A 9 -21.12 6.65 -11.62
N PHE A 10 -22.12 7.46 -11.98
CA PHE A 10 -23.31 7.65 -11.16
C PHE A 10 -24.11 6.36 -10.97
N ALA A 11 -24.26 5.56 -12.02
CA ALA A 11 -24.93 4.26 -11.92
C ALA A 11 -24.20 3.32 -10.94
N VAL A 12 -22.87 3.22 -11.07
CA VAL A 12 -22.04 2.42 -10.14
C VAL A 12 -22.16 2.95 -8.71
N THR A 13 -22.09 4.26 -8.49
CA THR A 13 -22.26 4.84 -7.15
C THR A 13 -23.62 4.50 -6.55
N VAL A 14 -24.71 4.67 -7.31
CA VAL A 14 -26.06 4.36 -6.83
C VAL A 14 -26.20 2.88 -6.51
N ILE A 15 -25.70 1.99 -7.37
CA ILE A 15 -25.72 0.53 -7.13
C ILE A 15 -24.93 0.19 -5.86
N SER A 16 -23.73 0.74 -5.69
CA SER A 16 -22.91 0.51 -4.50
C SER A 16 -23.59 0.98 -3.20
N LEU A 17 -24.28 2.13 -3.24
CA LEU A 17 -25.03 2.64 -2.08
C LEU A 17 -26.25 1.76 -1.77
N ILE A 18 -26.94 1.24 -2.78
CA ILE A 18 -28.05 0.28 -2.58
C ILE A 18 -27.52 -1.01 -1.95
N ILE A 19 -26.41 -1.55 -2.45
CA ILE A 19 -25.78 -2.75 -1.88
C ILE A 19 -25.39 -2.50 -0.42
N ALA A 20 -24.79 -1.35 -0.11
CA ALA A 20 -24.43 -0.98 1.26
C ALA A 20 -25.66 -0.89 2.18
N ALA A 21 -26.77 -0.31 1.70
CA ALA A 21 -28.01 -0.21 2.44
C ALA A 21 -28.61 -1.59 2.75
N ILE A 22 -28.56 -2.53 1.81
CA ILE A 22 -29.05 -3.90 1.98
C ILE A 22 -28.16 -4.66 2.97
N TYR A 23 -26.84 -4.48 2.91
CA TYR A 23 -25.89 -5.27 3.69
C TYR A 23 -25.74 -4.82 5.14
N GLY A 24 -25.61 -3.50 5.36
CA GLY A 24 -25.26 -2.94 6.67
C GLY A 24 -26.10 -1.73 7.08
N GLY A 25 -27.25 -1.51 6.43
CA GLY A 25 -28.20 -0.48 6.79
C GLY A 25 -27.67 0.96 6.63
N PRO A 26 -28.30 1.94 7.31
CA PRO A 26 -27.95 3.35 7.18
C PRO A 26 -26.50 3.69 7.56
N GLN A 27 -25.94 2.98 8.54
CA GLN A 27 -24.56 3.16 8.99
C GLN A 27 -23.56 2.79 7.89
N ALA A 28 -23.77 1.66 7.20
CA ALA A 28 -22.92 1.25 6.09
C ALA A 28 -23.01 2.22 4.91
N VAL A 29 -24.20 2.75 4.61
CA VAL A 29 -24.37 3.78 3.57
C VAL A 29 -23.57 5.03 3.92
N LEU A 30 -23.66 5.52 5.16
CA LEU A 30 -22.90 6.68 5.60
C LEU A 30 -21.39 6.44 5.48
N LEU A 31 -20.93 5.27 5.91
CA LEU A 31 -19.52 4.88 5.82
C LEU A 31 -19.05 4.83 4.36
N VAL A 32 -19.83 4.20 3.46
CA VAL A 32 -19.50 4.15 2.03
C VAL A 32 -19.47 5.54 1.40
N VAL A 33 -20.38 6.44 1.77
CA VAL A 33 -20.35 7.84 1.28
C VAL A 33 -19.08 8.55 1.74
N ILE A 34 -18.75 8.47 3.03
CA ILE A 34 -17.54 9.10 3.59
C ILE A 34 -16.29 8.54 2.91
N LEU A 35 -16.15 7.22 2.85
CA LEU A 35 -15.01 6.57 2.21
C LEU A 35 -14.94 6.90 0.72
N SER A 36 -16.07 6.97 0.01
CA SER A 36 -16.09 7.34 -1.41
C SER A 36 -15.57 8.76 -1.63
N ILE A 37 -16.00 9.72 -0.81
CA ILE A 37 -15.52 11.11 -0.91
C ILE A 37 -14.01 11.18 -0.61
N LEU A 38 -13.56 10.51 0.45
CA LEU A 38 -12.15 10.45 0.82
C LEU A 38 -11.30 9.83 -0.29
N GLU A 39 -11.73 8.69 -0.82
CA GLU A 39 -11.02 7.93 -1.83
C GLU A 39 -10.95 8.68 -3.16
N ILE A 40 -12.05 9.31 -3.58
CA ILE A 40 -12.08 10.14 -4.80
C ILE A 40 -11.12 11.32 -4.64
N SER A 41 -11.14 12.00 -3.49
CA SER A 41 -10.29 13.16 -3.22
C SER A 41 -8.81 12.80 -3.29
N LEU A 42 -8.38 11.75 -2.58
CA LEU A 42 -7.00 11.27 -2.59
C LEU A 42 -6.57 10.72 -3.96
N SER A 43 -7.50 10.10 -4.69
CA SER A 43 -7.22 9.58 -6.04
C SER A 43 -7.03 10.70 -7.07
N PHE A 44 -7.66 11.86 -6.89
CA PHE A 44 -7.49 13.00 -7.81
C PHE A 44 -6.06 13.54 -7.78
N ASP A 45 -5.48 13.74 -6.60
CA ASP A 45 -4.10 14.23 -6.45
C ASP A 45 -3.10 13.27 -7.10
N ASN A 46 -3.30 11.97 -6.86
CA ASN A 46 -2.49 10.92 -7.48
C ASN A 46 -2.67 10.86 -9.01
N ALA A 47 -3.90 11.06 -9.51
CA ALA A 47 -4.19 11.03 -10.94
C ALA A 47 -3.49 12.17 -11.70
N VAL A 48 -3.37 13.36 -11.11
CA VAL A 48 -2.71 14.52 -11.73
C VAL A 48 -1.21 14.26 -11.92
N ILE A 49 -0.54 13.72 -10.89
CA ILE A 49 0.89 13.37 -10.98
C ILE A 49 1.08 12.25 -12.01
N ASN A 50 0.28 11.19 -11.94
CA ASN A 50 0.36 10.06 -12.86
C ASN A 50 0.11 10.47 -14.31
N ALA A 51 -0.79 11.42 -14.58
CA ALA A 51 -1.02 11.93 -15.93
C ALA A 51 0.23 12.61 -16.51
N THR A 52 1.02 13.28 -15.67
CA THR A 52 2.27 13.93 -16.09
C THR A 52 3.33 12.90 -16.47
N VAL A 53 3.43 11.80 -15.72
CA VAL A 53 4.31 10.67 -16.03
C VAL A 53 3.84 9.95 -17.31
N LEU A 54 2.54 9.68 -17.42
CA LEU A 54 1.93 8.97 -18.54
C LEU A 54 2.23 9.64 -19.89
N ARG A 55 2.22 10.97 -19.95
CA ARG A 55 2.55 11.75 -21.16
C ARG A 55 3.97 11.51 -21.66
N ARG A 56 4.89 11.06 -20.81
CA ARG A 56 6.30 10.78 -21.16
C ARG A 56 6.52 9.33 -21.57
N MET A 57 5.51 8.47 -21.43
CA MET A 57 5.61 7.05 -21.76
C MET A 57 5.28 6.80 -23.23
N SER A 58 5.81 5.72 -23.82
CA SER A 58 5.40 5.24 -25.15
C SER A 58 3.93 4.81 -25.15
N GLU A 59 3.26 4.84 -26.31
CA GLU A 59 1.85 4.45 -26.46
C GLU A 59 1.52 3.06 -25.88
N PHE A 60 2.44 2.10 -26.03
CA PHE A 60 2.28 0.75 -25.48
C PHE A 60 2.10 0.76 -23.96
N TRP A 61 3.03 1.41 -23.25
CA TRP A 61 3.00 1.54 -21.80
C TRP A 61 1.84 2.40 -21.32
N GLN A 62 1.46 3.45 -22.06
CA GLN A 62 0.25 4.22 -21.74
C GLN A 62 -1.00 3.35 -21.77
N LYS A 63 -1.13 2.49 -22.78
CA LYS A 63 -2.26 1.58 -22.92
C LYS A 63 -2.30 0.55 -21.79
N ILE A 64 -1.16 -0.05 -21.42
CA ILE A 64 -1.08 -0.98 -20.28
C ILE A 64 -1.49 -0.28 -18.98
N PHE A 65 -0.93 0.90 -18.72
CA PHE A 65 -1.21 1.66 -17.51
C PHE A 65 -2.71 1.96 -17.39
N LEU A 66 -3.33 2.46 -18.46
CA LEU A 66 -4.75 2.83 -18.49
C LEU A 66 -5.72 1.65 -18.50
N THR A 67 -5.26 0.43 -18.79
CA THR A 67 -6.12 -0.76 -18.85
C THR A 67 -5.87 -1.66 -17.64
N VAL A 68 -4.81 -2.46 -17.69
CA VAL A 68 -4.48 -3.44 -16.66
C VAL A 68 -3.94 -2.74 -15.41
N GLY A 69 -3.16 -1.67 -15.57
CA GLY A 69 -2.57 -0.92 -14.46
C GLY A 69 -3.62 -0.39 -13.49
N ILE A 70 -4.64 0.32 -13.99
CA ILE A 70 -5.74 0.83 -13.17
C ILE A 70 -6.52 -0.31 -12.50
N VAL A 71 -6.78 -1.41 -13.22
CA VAL A 71 -7.50 -2.57 -12.63
C VAL A 71 -6.72 -3.18 -11.48
N ILE A 72 -5.40 -3.38 -11.64
CA ILE A 72 -4.54 -3.88 -10.55
C ILE A 72 -4.47 -2.87 -9.40
N ALA A 73 -4.33 -1.58 -9.69
CA ALA A 73 -4.23 -0.56 -8.65
C ALA A 73 -5.52 -0.46 -7.81
N VAL A 74 -6.70 -0.56 -8.44
CA VAL A 74 -7.98 -0.43 -7.75
C VAL A 74 -8.42 -1.75 -7.13
N PHE A 75 -8.48 -2.83 -7.90
CA PHE A 75 -9.00 -4.12 -7.41
C PHE A 75 -7.88 -5.00 -6.84
N GLY A 76 -6.73 -5.05 -7.52
CA GLY A 76 -5.59 -5.82 -7.06
C GLY A 76 -5.14 -5.38 -5.67
N MET A 77 -4.80 -4.10 -5.50
CA MET A 77 -4.27 -3.60 -4.23
C MET A 77 -5.30 -3.50 -3.10
N ARG A 78 -6.59 -3.23 -3.42
CA ARG A 78 -7.61 -3.01 -2.38
C ARG A 78 -8.43 -4.23 -2.03
N LEU A 79 -8.71 -5.10 -3.00
CA LEU A 79 -9.54 -6.30 -2.79
C LEU A 79 -8.68 -7.56 -2.73
N VAL A 80 -7.91 -7.81 -3.78
CA VAL A 80 -7.19 -9.08 -3.92
C VAL A 80 -6.03 -9.18 -2.93
N PHE A 81 -5.25 -8.12 -2.78
CA PHE A 81 -4.06 -8.13 -1.96
C PHE A 81 -4.35 -8.37 -0.47
N PRO A 82 -5.29 -7.65 0.19
CA PRO A 82 -5.68 -7.97 1.57
C PRO A 82 -6.21 -9.39 1.73
N LEU A 83 -7.01 -9.87 0.75
CA LEU A 83 -7.56 -11.22 0.79
C LEU A 83 -6.47 -12.29 0.68
N VAL A 84 -5.46 -12.07 -0.17
CA VAL A 84 -4.29 -12.96 -0.28
C VAL A 84 -3.49 -12.99 1.02
N ILE A 85 -3.33 -11.85 1.70
CA ILE A 85 -2.66 -11.80 3.00
C ILE A 85 -3.42 -12.67 4.01
N VAL A 86 -4.72 -12.46 4.15
CA VAL A 86 -5.54 -13.24 5.10
C VAL A 86 -5.56 -14.72 4.74
N TRP A 87 -5.62 -15.04 3.45
CA TRP A 87 -5.50 -16.41 2.96
C TRP A 87 -4.19 -17.06 3.42
N LEU A 88 -3.06 -16.41 3.19
CA LEU A 88 -1.74 -16.93 3.57
C LEU A 88 -1.54 -16.98 5.09
N ALA A 89 -2.05 -15.97 5.82
CA ALA A 89 -1.90 -15.86 7.27
C ALA A 89 -2.76 -16.88 8.03
N SER A 90 -4.00 -17.13 7.57
CA SER A 90 -4.93 -18.04 8.23
C SER A 90 -4.78 -19.50 7.81
N GLY A 91 -4.13 -19.76 6.67
CA GLY A 91 -4.08 -21.10 6.06
C GLY A 91 -5.44 -21.62 5.57
N LEU A 92 -6.49 -20.79 5.60
CA LEU A 92 -7.82 -21.14 5.11
C LEU A 92 -7.82 -21.27 3.57
N GLY A 93 -8.90 -21.80 2.98
CA GLY A 93 -9.08 -21.70 1.53
C GLY A 93 -9.43 -20.26 1.10
N PRO A 94 -9.19 -19.86 -0.17
CA PRO A 94 -9.52 -18.51 -0.66
C PRO A 94 -11.02 -18.17 -0.53
N VAL A 95 -11.90 -19.16 -0.66
CA VAL A 95 -13.34 -18.99 -0.45
C VAL A 95 -13.66 -18.73 1.02
N ALA A 96 -13.01 -19.44 1.94
CA ALA A 96 -13.21 -19.24 3.38
C ALA A 96 -12.63 -17.91 3.86
N ALA A 97 -11.52 -17.44 3.30
CA ALA A 97 -11.00 -16.10 3.57
C ALA A 97 -11.96 -15.00 3.09
N LEU A 98 -12.65 -15.20 1.96
CA LEU A 98 -13.67 -14.28 1.47
C LEU A 98 -14.91 -14.30 2.38
N ASP A 99 -15.34 -15.48 2.81
CA ASP A 99 -16.45 -15.64 3.74
C ASP A 99 -16.17 -14.93 5.07
N LEU A 100 -14.95 -15.07 5.60
CA LEU A 100 -14.48 -14.36 6.79
C LEU A 100 -14.50 -12.84 6.64
N ALA A 101 -14.16 -12.34 5.44
CA ALA A 101 -14.17 -10.90 5.13
C ALA A 101 -15.60 -10.34 5.05
N LEU A 102 -16.53 -11.13 4.51
CA LEU A 102 -17.92 -10.72 4.36
C LEU A 102 -18.68 -10.83 5.67
N ASN A 103 -18.38 -11.82 6.50
CA ASN A 103 -19.10 -12.12 7.73
C ASN A 103 -18.23 -11.85 8.97
N PRO A 104 -17.95 -10.58 9.31
CA PRO A 104 -17.21 -10.26 10.53
C PRO A 104 -18.00 -10.64 11.79
N PRO A 105 -17.32 -10.92 12.92
CA PRO A 105 -17.97 -11.21 14.17
C PRO A 105 -18.79 -10.02 14.69
N ALA A 106 -19.84 -10.32 15.47
CA ALA A 106 -20.73 -9.31 16.03
C ALA A 106 -19.95 -8.28 16.87
N ASP A 107 -20.40 -7.03 16.83
CA ASP A 107 -19.82 -5.89 17.55
C ASP A 107 -18.33 -5.60 17.27
N GLY A 108 -17.78 -6.13 16.17
CA GLY A 108 -16.37 -5.93 15.82
C GLY A 108 -15.40 -6.67 16.74
N ALA A 109 -15.82 -7.81 17.31
CA ALA A 109 -14.96 -8.60 18.17
C ALA A 109 -13.70 -9.11 17.42
N ALA A 110 -12.57 -9.20 18.11
CA ALA A 110 -11.35 -9.74 17.51
C ALA A 110 -11.44 -11.24 17.17
N TYR A 111 -12.32 -11.97 17.88
CA TYR A 111 -12.48 -13.41 17.74
C TYR A 111 -13.96 -13.79 17.68
N PHE A 112 -14.27 -14.84 16.94
CA PHE A 112 -15.56 -15.49 16.93
C PHE A 112 -15.79 -16.29 18.23
N PRO A 113 -17.06 -16.59 18.59
CA PRO A 113 -17.37 -17.37 19.79
C PRO A 113 -16.78 -18.79 19.80
N ASP A 114 -16.43 -19.33 18.62
CA ASP A 114 -15.78 -20.62 18.43
C ASP A 114 -14.25 -20.56 18.56
N GLY A 115 -13.68 -19.37 18.81
CA GLY A 115 -12.24 -19.12 18.95
C GLY A 115 -11.53 -18.77 17.63
N GLY A 116 -12.24 -18.70 16.49
CA GLY A 116 -11.65 -18.27 15.23
C GLY A 116 -11.24 -16.79 15.25
N ALA A 117 -10.12 -16.43 14.64
CA ALA A 117 -9.69 -15.03 14.52
C ALA A 117 -10.53 -14.29 13.46
N SER A 118 -10.85 -13.03 13.72
CA SER A 118 -11.52 -12.16 12.75
C SER A 118 -10.61 -11.83 11.56
N TYR A 119 -11.21 -11.41 10.44
CA TYR A 119 -10.47 -10.91 9.29
C TYR A 119 -9.54 -9.75 9.67
N GLU A 120 -10.01 -8.83 10.52
CA GLU A 120 -9.24 -7.68 11.00
C GLU A 120 -8.04 -8.10 11.84
N THR A 121 -8.21 -9.08 12.72
CA THR A 121 -7.12 -9.62 13.56
C THR A 121 -6.04 -10.25 12.69
N LEU A 122 -6.40 -11.11 11.74
CA LEU A 122 -5.45 -11.75 10.84
C LEU A 122 -4.70 -10.75 9.97
N LEU A 123 -5.36 -9.68 9.53
CA LEU A 123 -4.73 -8.61 8.77
C LEU A 123 -3.80 -7.76 9.65
N THR A 124 -4.18 -7.52 10.91
CA THR A 124 -3.36 -6.79 11.89
C THR A 124 -2.13 -7.58 12.30
N ASP A 125 -2.25 -8.90 12.43
CA ASP A 125 -1.12 -9.79 12.75
C ASP A 125 -0.08 -9.81 11.62
N ALA A 126 -0.53 -9.66 10.37
CA ALA A 126 0.35 -9.50 9.21
C ALA A 126 0.95 -8.09 9.08
N HIS A 127 0.44 -7.09 9.81
CA HIS A 127 0.85 -5.69 9.68
C HIS A 127 2.36 -5.47 9.89
N PRO A 128 3.04 -6.05 10.91
CA PRO A 128 4.48 -5.87 11.09
C PRO A 128 5.30 -6.30 9.87
N GLN A 129 4.91 -7.40 9.21
CA GLN A 129 5.56 -7.89 8.00
C GLN A 129 5.39 -6.91 6.83
N ILE A 130 4.15 -6.46 6.59
CA ILE A 130 3.83 -5.54 5.49
C ILE A 130 4.53 -4.20 5.70
N ALA A 131 4.47 -3.67 6.92
CA ALA A 131 5.08 -2.40 7.29
C ALA A 131 6.61 -2.46 7.20
N ALA A 132 7.24 -3.55 7.64
CA ALA A 132 8.69 -3.70 7.52
C ALA A 132 9.13 -3.82 6.06
N PHE A 133 8.47 -4.65 5.25
CA PHE A 133 8.80 -4.80 3.83
C PHE A 133 8.64 -3.48 3.05
N GLY A 134 7.42 -2.92 3.10
CA GLY A 134 7.10 -1.70 2.37
C GLY A 134 7.84 -0.48 2.91
N GLY A 135 7.95 -0.39 4.24
CA GLY A 135 8.67 0.68 4.93
C GLY A 135 10.15 0.70 4.56
N MET A 136 10.82 -0.46 4.50
CA MET A 136 12.22 -0.52 4.08
C MET A 136 12.41 -0.22 2.60
N PHE A 137 11.51 -0.68 1.73
CA PHE A 137 11.53 -0.32 0.30
C PHE A 137 11.39 1.20 0.11
N LEU A 138 10.40 1.82 0.76
CA LEU A 138 10.16 3.25 0.67
C LEU A 138 11.26 4.07 1.34
N LEU A 139 11.83 3.60 2.44
CA LEU A 139 12.98 4.22 3.10
C LEU A 139 14.19 4.23 2.16
N MET A 140 14.47 3.12 1.48
CA MET A 140 15.54 3.04 0.49
C MET A 140 15.31 4.02 -0.66
N LEU A 141 14.09 4.09 -1.19
CA LEU A 141 13.73 5.08 -2.22
C LEU A 141 13.92 6.51 -1.73
N PHE A 142 13.48 6.81 -0.50
CA PHE A 142 13.65 8.11 0.12
C PHE A 142 15.13 8.45 0.34
N LEU A 143 15.93 7.51 0.82
CA LEU A 143 17.37 7.70 1.05
C LEU A 143 18.13 7.89 -0.26
N GLY A 144 17.79 7.10 -1.28
CA GLY A 144 18.30 7.29 -2.64
C GLY A 144 17.95 8.66 -3.19
N PHE A 145 16.72 9.13 -2.95
CA PHE A 145 16.33 10.49 -3.26
C PHE A 145 17.19 11.49 -2.45
N ILE A 146 17.10 11.54 -1.12
CA ILE A 146 17.66 12.65 -0.31
C ILE A 146 19.19 12.78 -0.34
N LEU A 147 19.89 11.68 -0.61
CA LEU A 147 21.36 11.64 -0.67
C LEU A 147 21.91 12.00 -2.06
N GLU A 148 21.06 12.17 -3.06
CA GLU A 148 21.44 12.55 -4.42
C GLU A 148 21.69 14.07 -4.53
N GLU A 149 22.73 14.47 -5.29
CA GLU A 149 22.95 15.88 -5.64
C GLU A 149 21.90 16.34 -6.65
N ARG A 150 21.06 17.31 -6.27
CA ARG A 150 20.01 17.89 -7.13
C ARG A 150 20.21 19.37 -7.41
N GLU A 151 19.81 19.79 -8.60
CA GLU A 151 19.86 21.20 -9.05
C GLU A 151 18.92 22.11 -8.25
N ILE A 152 17.73 21.58 -7.90
CA ILE A 152 16.72 22.29 -7.12
C ILE A 152 16.70 21.71 -5.71
N THR A 153 17.17 22.49 -4.74
CA THR A 153 17.08 22.16 -3.31
C THR A 153 16.05 23.02 -2.61
N TRP A 154 15.16 22.45 -1.80
CA TRP A 154 14.18 23.21 -1.03
C TRP A 154 14.74 23.64 0.33
N LEU A 155 15.44 22.73 1.01
CA LEU A 155 16.08 22.91 2.31
C LEU A 155 17.60 22.80 2.15
N SER A 156 18.22 23.76 1.47
CA SER A 156 19.64 23.71 1.09
C SER A 156 20.61 23.49 2.27
N TRP A 157 20.24 23.89 3.48
CA TRP A 157 21.07 23.71 4.69
C TRP A 157 21.10 22.25 5.17
N LEU A 158 20.06 21.46 4.88
CA LEU A 158 19.96 20.04 5.21
C LEU A 158 20.37 19.16 4.03
N GLU A 159 19.94 19.52 2.81
CA GLU A 159 20.18 18.73 1.60
C GLU A 159 21.64 18.75 1.15
N LYS A 160 22.34 19.89 1.21
CA LYS A 160 23.76 19.97 0.79
C LYS A 160 24.72 19.11 1.62
N PRO A 161 24.65 19.06 2.97
CA PRO A 161 25.49 18.15 3.73
C PRO A 161 25.09 16.68 3.55
N LEU A 162 23.79 16.38 3.42
CA LEU A 162 23.31 15.01 3.14
C LEU A 162 23.79 14.52 1.77
N ALA A 163 23.70 15.34 0.73
CA ALA A 163 24.18 14.99 -0.61
C ALA A 163 25.70 14.77 -0.64
N ARG A 164 26.47 15.54 0.15
CA ARG A 164 27.92 15.29 0.32
C ARG A 164 28.20 13.96 1.01
N ALA A 165 27.39 13.56 1.99
CA ALA A 165 27.50 12.26 2.64
C ALA A 165 27.09 11.12 1.69
N GLY A 166 26.13 11.39 0.79
CA GLY A 166 25.67 10.48 -0.27
C GLY A 166 26.71 10.07 -1.30
N LYS A 167 27.90 10.71 -1.34
CA LYS A 167 29.04 10.28 -2.18
C LYS A 167 29.58 8.90 -1.82
N LEU A 168 29.17 8.36 -0.68
CA LEU A 168 29.35 6.95 -0.34
C LEU A 168 28.17 6.18 -0.95
N ASP A 169 28.38 5.50 -2.08
CA ASP A 169 27.35 4.77 -2.83
C ASP A 169 26.49 3.82 -1.97
N GLN A 170 27.02 3.36 -0.82
CA GLN A 170 26.34 2.44 0.09
C GLN A 170 25.76 3.08 1.35
N LEU A 171 25.83 4.42 1.51
CA LEU A 171 25.35 5.08 2.73
C LEU A 171 23.86 4.85 2.96
N ALA A 172 23.04 4.85 1.90
CA ALA A 172 21.62 4.54 1.98
C ALA A 172 21.37 3.14 2.58
N VAL A 173 22.12 2.14 2.11
CA VAL A 173 22.03 0.75 2.59
C VAL A 173 22.46 0.65 4.04
N ILE A 174 23.54 1.34 4.44
CA ILE A 174 24.03 1.34 5.82
C ILE A 174 23.01 1.97 6.77
N ILE A 175 22.46 3.14 6.42
CA ILE A 175 21.46 3.84 7.23
C ILE A 175 20.19 2.99 7.34
N ALA A 176 19.71 2.46 6.21
CA ALA A 176 18.53 1.59 6.18
C ALA A 176 18.74 0.32 7.04
N GLY A 177 19.88 -0.36 6.89
CA GLY A 177 20.21 -1.55 7.68
C GLY A 177 20.35 -1.25 9.17
N ALA A 178 20.96 -0.12 9.54
CA ALA A 178 21.08 0.30 10.93
C ALA A 178 19.71 0.62 11.54
N LEU A 179 18.85 1.35 10.82
CA LEU A 179 17.49 1.64 11.26
C LEU A 179 16.66 0.35 11.39
N LEU A 180 16.75 -0.57 10.43
CA LEU A 180 16.09 -1.86 10.50
C LEU A 180 16.53 -2.65 11.74
N LEU A 181 17.82 -2.69 12.02
CA LEU A 181 18.36 -3.37 13.20
C LEU A 181 17.83 -2.74 14.50
N ILE A 182 17.82 -1.41 14.60
CA ILE A 182 17.30 -0.69 15.77
C ILE A 182 15.79 -0.96 15.94
N THR A 183 15.03 -0.90 14.85
CA THR A 183 13.59 -1.17 14.87
C THR A 183 13.31 -2.61 15.30
N ALA A 184 14.02 -3.59 14.75
CA ALA A 184 13.84 -4.99 15.12
C ALA A 184 14.29 -5.28 16.57
N ALA A 185 15.34 -4.64 17.05
CA ALA A 185 15.88 -4.91 18.39
C ALA A 185 15.13 -4.21 19.53
N TYR A 186 14.57 -3.02 19.29
CA TYR A 186 14.02 -2.17 20.35
C TYR A 186 12.56 -1.78 20.18
N ILE A 187 11.99 -1.91 18.98
CA ILE A 187 10.62 -1.47 18.69
C ILE A 187 9.70 -2.66 18.40
N ALA A 188 10.20 -3.67 17.69
CA ALA A 188 9.41 -4.84 17.35
C ALA A 188 9.08 -5.67 18.60
N PRO A 189 7.82 -6.13 18.76
CA PRO A 189 7.46 -7.16 19.73
C PRO A 189 8.36 -8.40 19.60
N GLU A 190 8.69 -9.04 20.72
CA GLU A 190 9.67 -10.15 20.80
C GLU A 190 9.36 -11.31 19.83
N ASP A 191 8.09 -11.58 19.61
CA ASP A 191 7.56 -12.62 18.73
C ASP A 191 7.64 -12.28 17.23
N THR A 192 7.83 -11.00 16.88
CA THR A 192 7.83 -10.51 15.49
C THR A 192 9.20 -10.04 15.00
N VAL A 193 10.24 -10.07 15.85
CA VAL A 193 11.60 -9.59 15.52
C VAL A 193 12.14 -10.24 14.24
N SER A 194 12.03 -11.57 14.13
CA SER A 194 12.49 -12.32 12.95
C SER A 194 11.71 -11.93 11.69
N THR A 195 10.39 -11.80 11.82
CA THR A 195 9.49 -11.39 10.73
C THR A 195 9.85 -10.00 10.23
N VAL A 196 10.06 -9.03 11.13
CA VAL A 196 10.45 -7.65 10.78
C VAL A 196 11.82 -7.63 10.08
N MET A 197 12.81 -8.37 10.60
CA MET A 197 14.13 -8.46 9.97
C MET A 197 14.07 -9.06 8.57
N ILE A 198 13.41 -10.21 8.40
CA ILE A 198 13.31 -10.90 7.10
C ILE A 198 12.55 -10.02 6.10
N ALA A 199 11.39 -9.50 6.49
CA ALA A 199 10.57 -8.65 5.63
C ALA A 199 11.29 -7.36 5.25
N GLY A 200 11.96 -6.72 6.21
CA GLY A 200 12.73 -5.51 5.98
C GLY A 200 13.90 -5.72 5.01
N VAL A 201 14.66 -6.81 5.18
CA VAL A 201 15.74 -7.17 4.25
C VAL A 201 15.18 -7.47 2.86
N LEU A 202 14.07 -8.20 2.75
CA LEU A 202 13.41 -8.44 1.46
C LEU A 202 12.97 -7.14 0.78
N GLY A 203 12.49 -6.16 1.55
CA GLY A 203 12.17 -4.82 1.05
C GLY A 203 13.38 -4.11 0.47
N MET A 204 14.52 -4.15 1.19
CA MET A 204 15.80 -3.60 0.71
C MET A 204 16.29 -4.30 -0.56
N VAL A 205 16.28 -5.65 -0.58
CA VAL A 205 16.69 -6.45 -1.75
C VAL A 205 15.83 -6.12 -2.97
N THR A 206 14.51 -6.00 -2.78
CA THR A 206 13.58 -5.66 -3.86
C THR A 206 13.90 -4.28 -4.44
N TYR A 207 14.15 -3.28 -3.58
CA TYR A 207 14.56 -1.96 -4.03
C TYR A 207 15.86 -2.01 -4.84
N ILE A 208 16.90 -2.65 -4.31
CA ILE A 208 18.22 -2.74 -4.97
C ILE A 208 18.09 -3.44 -6.33
N ALA A 209 17.31 -4.53 -6.41
CA ALA A 209 17.09 -5.25 -7.65
C ALA A 209 16.35 -4.41 -8.70
N VAL A 210 15.28 -3.71 -8.30
CA VAL A 210 14.50 -2.85 -9.21
C VAL A 210 15.32 -1.64 -9.67
N ASN A 211 16.03 -0.99 -8.75
CA ASN A 211 16.87 0.16 -9.08
C ASN A 211 18.03 -0.25 -10.01
N GLY A 212 18.70 -1.37 -9.69
CA GLY A 212 19.78 -1.89 -10.54
C GLY A 212 19.32 -2.29 -11.94
N LEU A 213 18.09 -2.82 -12.09
CA LEU A 213 17.50 -3.08 -13.40
C LEU A 213 17.15 -1.80 -14.17
N GLY A 214 16.84 -0.70 -13.47
CA GLY A 214 16.54 0.59 -14.08
C GLY A 214 17.76 1.35 -14.60
N GLU A 215 18.95 1.01 -14.10
CA GLU A 215 20.24 1.59 -14.51
C GLU A 215 20.91 0.85 -15.69
N LEU A 216 20.41 -0.35 -16.04
CA LEU A 216 20.84 -1.14 -17.20
C LEU A 216 20.18 -0.69 -18.51
#